data_AF-A0A6I7TS52-F1
#
_entry.id   AF-A0A6I7TS52-F1
#
_cell.length_a   1.000
_cell.length_b   1.000
_cell.length_c   1.000
_cell.angle_alpha   90.00
_cell.angle_beta   90.00
_cell.angle_gamma   90.00
#
_symmetry.space_group_name_H-M   'P 1'
#
loop_
_entity.id
_entity.type
_entity.pdbx_description
1 polymer ?
#
loop_
_entity_poly.entity_id
_entity_poly.type
_entity_poly.pdbx_seq_one_letter_code
_entity_poly.pdbx_strand_id
1 'polypeptide(L)'
;MGQAKEKSRGMKQMMCPVCNGILVQTRHCPKCGGEMADAGRATDFFGPYSPYMEFDSFKQTQTVCVHLYTCQDCTYEETVEIETTEA
;
A
#
# COMPACT_ATOMS: atom_id res chain seq x y z
N MET A 1 26.48 -40.17 -7.34
CA MET A 1 26.57 -39.12 -6.30
C MET A 1 25.90 -37.90 -6.91
N GLY A 2 24.63 -37.60 -6.68
CA GLY A 2 24.05 -37.13 -5.41
C GLY A 2 23.52 -35.71 -5.69
N GLN A 3 22.20 -35.55 -5.64
CA GLN A 3 21.41 -34.51 -6.34
C GLN A 3 21.56 -33.07 -5.82
N ALA A 4 21.19 -32.15 -6.72
CA ALA A 4 20.89 -30.73 -6.55
C ALA A 4 20.08 -30.36 -5.31
N LYS A 5 20.38 -29.17 -4.72
CA LYS A 5 19.43 -28.39 -3.90
C LYS A 5 19.72 -26.89 -4.06
N GLU A 6 19.11 -26.29 -5.07
CA GLU A 6 18.84 -24.86 -5.18
C GLU A 6 17.93 -24.44 -4.01
N LYS A 7 18.47 -23.69 -3.03
CA LYS A 7 17.67 -23.16 -1.92
C LYS A 7 17.03 -21.83 -2.34
N SER A 8 15.89 -21.90 -3.00
CA SER A 8 14.98 -20.77 -3.19
C SER A 8 14.40 -20.35 -1.84
N ARG A 9 15.00 -19.32 -1.22
CA ARG A 9 14.35 -18.58 -0.12
C ARG A 9 13.07 -17.95 -0.66
N GLY A 10 11.92 -18.46 -0.26
CA GLY A 10 10.61 -17.94 -0.66
C GLY A 10 10.48 -16.45 -0.31
N MET A 11 10.18 -15.63 -1.31
CA MET A 11 9.82 -14.23 -1.12
C MET A 11 8.42 -14.17 -0.52
N LYS A 12 8.31 -13.82 0.76
CA LYS A 12 7.02 -13.67 1.44
C LYS A 12 6.31 -12.44 0.86
N GLN A 13 5.16 -12.64 0.20
CA GLN A 13 4.37 -11.56 -0.40
C GLN A 13 3.45 -10.96 0.65
N MET A 14 3.67 -9.68 0.97
CA MET A 14 2.81 -8.91 1.86
C MET A 14 1.69 -8.27 1.03
N MET A 15 0.43 -8.45 1.43
CA MET A 15 -0.74 -7.93 0.71
C MET A 15 -1.48 -6.87 1.55
N CYS A 16 -1.81 -5.74 0.93
CA CYS A 16 -2.70 -4.76 1.55
C CYS A 16 -4.15 -5.29 1.48
N PRO A 17 -4.84 -5.44 2.63
CA PRO A 17 -6.20 -5.97 2.63
C PRO A 17 -7.21 -5.01 1.99
N VAL A 18 -6.96 -3.70 1.98
CA VAL A 18 -7.83 -2.72 1.30
C VAL A 18 -7.68 -2.81 -0.22
N CYS A 19 -6.45 -2.79 -0.74
CA CYS A 19 -6.19 -2.99 -2.17
C CYS A 19 -6.78 -4.30 -2.72
N ASN A 20 -6.78 -5.36 -1.92
CA ASN A 20 -7.27 -6.68 -2.33
C ASN A 20 -8.76 -6.88 -2.02
N GLY A 21 -9.49 -5.84 -1.57
CA GLY A 21 -10.92 -5.92 -1.26
C GLY A 21 -11.26 -6.84 -0.09
N ILE A 22 -10.27 -7.21 0.72
CA ILE A 22 -10.43 -8.02 1.94
C ILE A 22 -10.98 -7.15 3.07
N LEU A 23 -10.55 -5.88 3.14
CA LEU A 23 -11.00 -4.90 4.12
C LEU A 23 -11.62 -3.70 3.41
N VAL A 24 -12.85 -3.35 3.79
CA VAL A 24 -13.49 -2.10 3.38
C VAL A 24 -13.31 -1.09 4.52
N GLN A 25 -12.62 0.01 4.24
CA GLN A 25 -12.37 1.06 5.23
C GLN A 25 -13.31 2.23 4.96
N THR A 26 -14.30 2.42 5.85
CA THR A 26 -15.20 3.57 5.83
C THR A 26 -14.61 4.71 6.65
N ARG A 27 -14.45 5.89 6.06
CA ARG A 27 -13.95 7.08 6.75
C ARG A 27 -14.86 8.28 6.55
N HIS A 28 -14.90 9.13 7.57
CA HIS A 28 -15.62 10.39 7.55
C HIS A 28 -14.65 11.55 7.62
N CYS A 29 -14.94 12.60 6.85
CA CYS A 29 -14.11 13.77 6.76
C CYS A 29 -14.10 14.53 8.11
N PRO A 30 -12.93 14.82 8.69
CA PRO A 30 -12.85 15.59 9.93
C PRO A 30 -13.26 17.06 9.76
N LYS A 31 -13.43 17.55 8.52
CA LYS A 31 -13.81 18.94 8.23
C LYS A 31 -15.32 19.14 8.08
N CYS A 32 -16.01 18.25 7.36
CA CYS A 32 -17.43 18.39 7.06
C CYS A 32 -18.30 17.22 7.55
N GLY A 33 -17.70 16.11 7.99
CA GLY A 33 -18.41 14.89 8.38
C GLY A 33 -18.88 14.01 7.22
N GLY A 34 -18.66 14.44 5.97
CA GLY A 34 -19.02 13.66 4.76
C GLY A 34 -18.18 12.40 4.58
N GLU A 35 -18.65 11.47 3.75
CA GLU A 35 -17.92 10.23 3.46
C GLU A 35 -16.65 10.51 2.63
N MET A 36 -15.58 9.78 2.96
CA MET A 36 -14.33 9.84 2.22
C MET A 36 -14.19 8.60 1.33
N ALA A 37 -13.81 8.83 0.08
CA ALA A 37 -13.54 7.79 -0.89
C ALA A 37 -12.05 7.42 -0.88
N ASP A 38 -11.76 6.13 -0.96
CA ASP A 38 -10.40 5.63 -1.22
C ASP A 38 -10.00 5.98 -2.65
N ALA A 39 -8.99 6.85 -2.80
CA ALA A 39 -8.44 7.27 -4.09
C ALA A 39 -7.33 6.31 -4.57
N GLY A 40 -6.95 5.31 -3.78
CA GLY A 40 -5.90 4.34 -4.07
C GLY A 40 -4.60 4.63 -3.31
N ARG A 41 -3.51 3.98 -3.71
CA ARG A 41 -2.22 4.14 -3.03
C ARG A 41 -1.67 5.53 -3.25
N ALA A 42 -1.24 6.20 -2.18
CA ALA A 42 -0.59 7.51 -2.28
C ALA A 42 0.67 7.44 -3.18
N THR A 43 1.39 6.33 -3.17
CA THR A 43 2.55 6.10 -4.05
C THR A 43 2.21 6.06 -5.53
N ASP A 44 0.95 5.84 -5.92
CA ASP A 44 0.57 5.87 -7.33
C ASP A 44 0.42 7.33 -7.83
N PHE A 45 0.13 8.26 -6.91
CA PHE A 45 0.06 9.70 -7.18
C PHE A 45 1.41 10.40 -6.98
N PHE A 46 2.18 9.98 -5.97
CA PHE A 46 3.46 10.59 -5.58
C PHE A 46 4.68 9.73 -5.94
N GLY A 47 4.49 8.70 -6.77
CA GLY A 47 5.50 7.70 -7.09
C GLY A 47 6.81 8.33 -7.58
N PRO A 48 7.96 7.78 -7.18
CA PRO A 48 9.24 8.33 -7.57
C PRO A 48 9.40 8.11 -9.07
N TYR A 49 9.18 9.14 -9.88
CA TYR A 49 9.70 9.18 -11.24
C TYR A 49 11.22 9.38 -11.17
N SER A 50 11.92 8.43 -10.53
CA SER A 50 13.36 8.44 -10.40
C SER A 50 13.89 7.18 -11.08
N PRO A 51 14.14 7.23 -12.40
CA PRO A 51 14.73 6.13 -13.17
C PRO A 51 16.12 5.70 -12.67
N TYR A 52 16.64 6.32 -11.60
CA TYR A 52 17.96 6.09 -11.02
C TYR A 52 17.95 5.83 -9.51
N MET A 53 16.83 5.43 -8.91
CA MET A 53 16.87 4.89 -7.55
C MET A 53 17.42 3.46 -7.62
N GLU A 54 18.68 3.30 -7.20
CA GLU A 54 19.42 2.04 -7.21
C GLU A 54 18.61 0.91 -6.54
N PHE A 55 18.51 -0.20 -7.26
CA PHE A 55 17.59 -1.33 -7.07
C PHE A 55 17.80 -2.18 -5.79
N ASP A 56 18.66 -1.79 -4.86
CA ASP A 56 19.12 -2.68 -3.77
C ASP A 56 18.49 -2.42 -2.39
N SER A 57 17.76 -1.33 -2.18
CA SER A 57 17.16 -1.02 -0.86
C SER A 57 15.63 -1.20 -0.76
N PHE A 58 14.92 -1.41 -1.87
CA PHE A 58 13.45 -1.60 -1.87
C PHE A 58 12.98 -3.04 -1.58
N LYS A 59 13.90 -3.99 -1.37
CA LYS A 59 13.54 -5.40 -1.08
C LYS A 59 13.16 -5.67 0.39
N GLN A 60 13.07 -4.66 1.24
CA GLN A 60 12.65 -4.84 2.63
C GLN A 60 11.24 -4.28 2.86
N THR A 61 10.30 -5.22 2.99
CA THR A 61 9.23 -5.15 3.99
C THR A 61 8.43 -3.84 4.00
N GLN A 62 7.75 -3.49 2.91
CA GLN A 62 6.63 -2.57 3.04
C GLN A 62 5.51 -3.30 3.81
N THR A 63 5.63 -3.32 5.14
CA THR A 63 4.62 -3.78 6.11
C THR A 63 3.44 -2.82 6.15
N VAL A 64 3.51 -1.70 5.44
CA VAL A 64 2.52 -0.64 5.43
C VAL A 64 2.25 -0.22 3.98
N CYS A 65 0.97 -0.12 3.64
CA CYS A 65 0.45 0.41 2.40
C CYS A 65 -0.23 1.75 2.70
N VAL A 66 0.21 2.83 2.06
CA VAL A 66 -0.35 4.17 2.29
C VAL A 66 -1.44 4.45 1.27
N HIS A 67 -2.68 4.64 1.73
CA HIS A 67 -3.83 5.00 0.91
C HIS A 67 -4.16 6.48 1.05
N LEU A 68 -4.58 7.10 -0.06
CA LEU A 68 -5.10 8.46 -0.08
C LEU A 68 -6.63 8.40 0.01
N TYR A 69 -7.21 9.13 0.94
CA TYR A 69 -8.65 9.29 1.05
C TYR A 69 -9.02 10.73 0.73
N THR A 70 -10.03 10.91 -0.11
CA THR A 70 -10.51 12.22 -0.55
C THR A 70 -11.98 12.37 -0.22
N CYS A 71 -12.34 13.46 0.44
CA CYS A 71 -13.71 13.84 0.70
C CYS A 71 -14.35 14.45 -0.55
N GLN A 72 -15.50 13.93 -0.96
CA GLN A 72 -16.20 14.40 -2.16
C GLN A 72 -16.97 15.71 -1.93
N ASP A 73 -17.24 16.07 -0.67
CA ASP A 73 -18.02 17.28 -0.33
C ASP A 73 -17.16 18.54 -0.17
N CYS A 74 -15.97 18.41 0.42
CA CYS A 74 -15.12 19.57 0.77
C CYS A 74 -13.69 19.48 0.25
N THR A 75 -13.39 18.48 -0.60
CA THR A 75 -12.08 18.25 -1.22
C THR A 75 -10.93 18.07 -0.22
N TYR A 76 -11.23 17.77 1.04
CA TYR A 76 -10.22 17.45 2.04
C TYR A 76 -9.60 16.08 1.75
N GLU A 77 -8.28 15.99 1.87
CA GLU A 77 -7.49 14.79 1.59
C GLU A 77 -6.70 14.38 2.83
N GLU A 78 -6.63 13.08 3.10
CA GLU A 78 -5.78 12.51 4.15
C GLU A 78 -5.09 11.23 3.67
N THR A 79 -3.88 10.98 4.14
CA THR A 79 -3.19 9.70 3.91
C THR A 79 -3.30 8.79 5.10
N VAL A 80 -3.55 7.51 4.84
CA VAL A 80 -3.80 6.49 5.84
C VAL A 80 -2.84 5.34 5.63
N GLU A 81 -2.09 5.03 6.68
CA GLU A 81 -1.21 3.88 6.74
C GLU A 81 -2.04 2.61 7.06
N ILE A 82 -1.92 1.60 6.21
CA ILE A 82 -2.62 0.33 6.34
C ILE A 82 -1.59 -0.78 6.43
N GLU A 83 -1.62 -1.52 7.54
CA GLU A 83 -0.71 -2.65 7.71
C GLU A 83 -0.99 -3.74 6.65
N THR A 84 0.07 -4.15 5.96
CA THR A 84 0.00 -5.26 5.02
C THR A 84 0.03 -6.57 5.79
N THR A 85 -0.82 -7.50 5.38
CA THR A 85 -0.96 -8.81 6.00
C THR A 85 -0.33 -9.87 5.12
N GLU A 86 -0.01 -11.00 5.72
CA GLU A 86 0.54 -12.14 5.01
C GLU A 86 -0.61 -12.82 4.23
N ALA A 87 -0.39 -13.04 2.93
CA ALA A 87 -1.32 -13.76 2.06
C ALA A 87 -1.30 -15.27 2.26
#